data_AF-A0A3N5HV14-F1
#
_entry.id   AF-A0A3N5HV14-F1
#
_cell.length_a   1.000
_cell.length_b   1.000
_cell.length_c   1.000
_cell.angle_alpha   90.00
_cell.angle_beta   90.00
_cell.angle_gamma   90.00
#
_symmetry.space_group_name_H-M   'P 1'
#
loop_
_entity.id
_entity.type
_entity.pdbx_description
1 polymer ?
#
loop_
_entity_poly.entity_id
_entity_poly.type
_entity_poly.pdbx_seq_one_letter_code
_entity_poly.pdbx_strand_id
1 'polypeptide(L)'
;MNPGDPAATAGGAMKRIVCATDFSEQAAAAERQAVALARALGAELVLAHVGTEAPLWREGFYTPDVRAVFEGQRKWAADTLAAKAQALAADGVAARVVVRVGLPWEEIVRLAAEERA
;
A
#
# COMPACT_ATOMS: atom_id res chain seq x y z
N MET A 1 4.34 23.66 43.40
CA MET A 1 5.40 22.62 43.38
C MET A 1 4.74 21.35 43.93
N ASN A 2 4.37 20.35 43.13
CA ASN A 2 5.05 19.73 41.99
C ASN A 2 4.38 19.94 40.63
N PRO A 3 5.15 20.36 39.60
CA PRO A 3 4.84 20.15 38.20
C PRO A 3 5.65 18.96 37.67
N GLY A 4 5.02 17.95 37.09
CA GLY A 4 5.77 16.80 36.59
C GLY A 4 4.94 15.69 35.97
N ASP A 5 3.78 15.99 35.40
CA ASP A 5 3.31 15.17 34.28
C ASP A 5 4.08 15.68 33.05
N PRO A 6 4.95 14.87 32.43
CA PRO A 6 5.39 15.18 31.08
C PRO A 6 4.13 15.14 30.23
N ALA A 7 3.71 16.33 29.80
CA ALA A 7 2.77 16.51 28.70
C ALA A 7 3.09 15.44 27.66
N ALA A 8 2.11 14.58 27.38
CA ALA A 8 2.17 13.58 26.33
C ALA A 8 2.78 14.25 25.10
N THR A 9 4.03 13.90 24.83
CA THR A 9 4.85 14.51 23.79
C THR A 9 4.06 14.38 22.49
N ALA A 10 3.82 15.51 21.84
CA ALA A 10 3.13 15.65 20.56
C ALA A 10 3.16 14.35 19.74
N GLY A 11 1.99 13.73 19.56
CA GLY A 11 1.82 12.52 18.76
C GLY A 11 2.58 12.70 17.45
N GLY A 12 3.62 11.90 17.25
CA GLY A 12 4.57 12.08 16.17
C GLY A 12 3.81 12.23 14.86
N ALA A 13 4.10 13.30 14.11
CA ALA A 13 3.45 13.56 12.82
C ALA A 13 3.44 12.25 12.01
N MET A 14 2.24 11.75 11.70
CA MET A 14 2.04 10.57 10.85
C MET A 14 2.79 10.82 9.55
N LYS A 15 3.96 10.19 9.38
CA LYS A 15 4.82 10.46 8.21
C LYS A 15 4.30 9.73 6.97
N ARG A 16 3.54 8.65 7.16
CA ARG A 16 3.16 7.72 6.10
C ARG A 16 1.76 7.16 6.33
N ILE A 17 1.06 6.87 5.24
CA ILE A 17 -0.23 6.18 5.24
C ILE A 17 -0.13 5.03 4.23
N VAL A 18 -0.36 3.79 4.67
CA VAL A 18 -0.47 2.64 3.77
C VAL A 18 -1.90 2.54 3.24
N CYS A 19 -2.06 2.62 1.93
CA CYS A 19 -3.33 2.43 1.24
C CYS A 19 -3.25 1.18 0.38
N ALA A 20 -3.73 0.06 0.93
CA ALA A 20 -3.83 -1.19 0.20
C ALA A 20 -5.03 -1.18 -0.75
N THR A 21 -4.87 -1.75 -1.94
CA THR A 21 -5.92 -1.85 -2.95
C THR A 21 -5.96 -3.22 -3.61
N ASP A 22 -7.16 -3.72 -3.81
CA ASP A 22 -7.49 -4.84 -4.70
C ASP A 22 -8.10 -4.34 -6.03
N PHE A 23 -8.02 -3.03 -6.28
CA PHE A 23 -8.59 -2.31 -7.43
C PHE A 23 -10.12 -2.34 -7.51
N SER A 24 -10.80 -2.74 -6.44
CA SER A 24 -12.26 -2.64 -6.32
C SER A 24 -12.73 -1.18 -6.17
N GLU A 25 -14.03 -0.97 -6.37
CA GLU A 25 -14.65 0.33 -6.13
C GLU A 25 -14.55 0.76 -4.65
N GLN A 26 -14.65 -0.20 -3.73
CA GLN A 26 -14.50 0.00 -2.30
C GLN A 26 -13.08 0.46 -1.97
N ALA A 27 -12.07 -0.19 -2.55
CA ALA A 27 -10.68 0.24 -2.40
C ALA A 27 -10.45 1.63 -3.01
N ALA A 28 -11.08 1.96 -4.14
CA ALA A 28 -11.02 3.30 -4.73
C ALA A 28 -11.66 4.36 -3.81
N ALA A 29 -12.72 4.02 -3.07
CA ALA A 29 -13.31 4.92 -2.07
C ALA A 29 -12.38 5.13 -0.88
N ALA A 30 -11.72 4.08 -0.39
CA ALA A 30 -10.72 4.17 0.67
C ALA A 30 -9.50 5.00 0.23
N GLU A 31 -9.03 4.82 -1.01
CA GLU A 31 -7.93 5.59 -1.60
C GLU A 31 -8.21 7.09 -1.58
N ARG A 32 -9.43 7.52 -1.95
CA ARG A 32 -9.82 8.95 -1.89
C ARG A 32 -9.68 9.52 -0.48
N GLN A 33 -10.07 8.77 0.54
CA GLN A 33 -9.93 9.19 1.93
C GLN A 33 -8.47 9.22 2.38
N ALA A 34 -7.68 8.20 2.00
CA ALA A 34 -6.26 8.15 2.32
C ALA A 34 -5.49 9.32 1.69
N VAL A 35 -5.84 9.73 0.45
CA VAL A 35 -5.28 10.90 -0.23
C VAL A 35 -5.64 12.19 0.51
N ALA A 36 -6.90 12.35 0.92
CA ALA A 36 -7.34 13.53 1.68
C ALA A 36 -6.60 13.65 3.02
N LEU A 37 -6.42 12.52 3.72
CA LEU A 37 -5.64 12.46 4.96
C LEU A 37 -4.16 12.76 4.72
N ALA A 38 -3.55 12.16 3.69
CA ALA A 38 -2.14 12.40 3.34
C ALA A 38 -1.89 13.88 3.06
N ARG A 39 -2.77 14.53 2.31
CA ARG A 39 -2.70 15.97 2.03
C ARG A 39 -2.84 16.82 3.30
N ALA A 40 -3.82 16.51 4.14
CA ALA A 40 -4.07 17.28 5.36
C ALA A 40 -2.92 17.16 6.39
N LEU A 41 -2.27 15.99 6.43
CA LEU A 41 -1.20 15.68 7.38
C LEU A 41 0.21 15.92 6.83
N GLY A 42 0.35 16.22 5.54
CA GLY A 42 1.65 16.25 4.86
C GLY A 42 2.35 14.89 4.87
N ALA A 43 1.58 13.80 4.90
CA ALA A 43 2.10 12.44 4.95
C ALA A 43 2.37 11.89 3.54
N GLU A 44 3.33 10.98 3.43
CA GLU A 44 3.57 10.19 2.22
C GLU A 44 2.54 9.06 2.11
N LEU A 45 1.92 8.89 0.95
CA LEU A 45 1.00 7.78 0.67
C LEU A 45 1.76 6.58 0.07
N VAL A 46 1.66 5.43 0.72
CA VAL A 46 2.20 4.16 0.22
C VAL A 46 1.05 3.38 -0.41
N LEU A 47 0.94 3.43 -1.74
CA LEU A 47 -0.04 2.65 -2.50
C LEU A 47 0.45 1.20 -2.62
N ALA A 48 -0.31 0.27 -2.05
CA ALA A 48 0.09 -1.13 -1.95
C ALA A 48 -0.89 -2.07 -2.65
N HIS A 49 -0.37 -3.05 -3.37
CA HIS A 49 -1.15 -4.21 -3.82
C HIS A 49 -0.47 -5.51 -3.38
N VAL A 50 -1.25 -6.47 -2.91
CA VAL A 50 -0.77 -7.80 -2.55
C VAL A 50 -1.49 -8.83 -3.40
N GLY A 51 -0.76 -9.44 -4.32
CA GLY A 51 -1.26 -10.55 -5.13
C GLY A 51 -1.16 -11.88 -4.39
N THR A 52 -2.17 -12.74 -4.54
CA THR A 52 -2.09 -14.13 -4.06
C THR A 52 -1.76 -15.04 -5.24
N GLU A 53 -0.63 -15.73 -5.16
CA GLU A 53 -0.17 -16.64 -6.19
C GLU A 53 -0.29 -18.07 -5.67
N ALA A 54 -0.95 -18.93 -6.44
CA ALA A 54 -1.03 -20.34 -6.09
C ALA A 54 0.37 -20.97 -6.14
N PRO A 55 0.71 -21.85 -5.18
CA PRO A 55 1.97 -22.57 -5.24
C PRO A 55 2.04 -23.38 -6.53
N LEU A 56 2.98 -23.02 -7.41
CA LEU A 56 3.14 -23.62 -8.74
C LEU A 56 3.44 -25.13 -8.66
N TRP A 57 3.88 -25.63 -7.50
CA TRP A 57 4.21 -27.03 -7.21
C TRP A 57 3.05 -27.95 -6.88
N ARG A 58 1.82 -27.42 -6.80
CA ARG A 58 0.64 -28.27 -6.72
C ARG A 58 0.46 -28.96 -8.09
N GLU A 59 0.53 -30.29 -8.10
CA GLU A 59 0.43 -31.14 -9.30
C GLU A 59 -0.70 -30.66 -10.23
N GLY A 60 -0.34 -30.09 -11.40
CA GLY A 60 -1.29 -29.58 -12.39
C GLY A 60 -1.12 -28.12 -12.84
N PHE A 61 -0.36 -27.27 -12.11
CA PHE A 61 -0.21 -25.84 -12.43
C PHE A 61 1.19 -25.42 -12.95
N TYR A 62 2.11 -26.36 -13.17
CA TYR A 62 3.45 -26.11 -13.72
C TYR A 62 3.44 -26.02 -15.26
N THR A 63 2.67 -25.09 -15.83
CA THR A 63 2.86 -24.69 -17.24
C THR A 63 3.55 -23.32 -17.28
N PRO A 64 4.44 -23.06 -18.26
CA PRO A 64 5.02 -21.73 -18.49
C PRO A 64 3.97 -20.60 -18.53
N ASP A 65 2.76 -20.93 -19.01
CA ASP A 65 1.64 -19.99 -19.13
C ASP A 65 1.17 -19.43 -17.78
N VAL A 66 1.14 -20.25 -16.71
CA VAL A 66 0.68 -19.80 -15.38
C VAL A 66 1.66 -18.80 -14.77
N ARG A 67 2.97 -19.01 -14.95
CA ARG A 67 3.99 -18.06 -14.50
C ARG A 67 3.85 -16.72 -15.22
N ALA A 68 3.67 -16.75 -16.54
CA ALA A 68 3.51 -15.55 -17.35
C ALA A 68 2.25 -14.76 -16.95
N VAL A 69 1.17 -15.44 -16.56
CA VAL A 69 -0.05 -14.79 -16.02
C VAL A 69 0.25 -14.04 -14.72
N PHE A 70 0.90 -14.68 -13.75
CA PHE A 70 1.24 -14.00 -12.49
C PHE A 70 2.21 -12.84 -12.69
N GLU A 71 3.20 -12.98 -13.58
CA GLU A 71 4.09 -11.89 -13.99
C GLU A 71 3.30 -10.73 -14.62
N GLY A 72 2.36 -11.03 -15.52
CA GLY A 72 1.47 -10.06 -16.13
C GLY A 72 0.61 -9.33 -15.11
N GLN A 73 0.05 -10.05 -14.12
CA GLN A 73 -0.74 -9.47 -13.03
C GLN A 73 0.10 -8.52 -12.17
N ARG A 74 1.31 -8.94 -11.77
CA ARG A 74 2.23 -8.08 -11.00
C ARG A 74 2.62 -6.83 -11.77
N LYS A 75 2.93 -6.97 -13.06
CA LYS A 75 3.28 -5.84 -13.93
C LYS A 75 2.10 -4.88 -14.07
N TRP A 76 0.91 -5.38 -14.36
CA TRP A 76 -0.29 -4.56 -14.49
C TRP A 76 -0.59 -3.80 -13.20
N ALA A 77 -0.50 -4.45 -12.04
CA ALA A 77 -0.69 -3.81 -10.74
C ALA A 77 0.36 -2.71 -10.50
N ALA A 78 1.64 -2.99 -10.79
CA ALA A 78 2.72 -2.01 -10.63
C ALA A 78 2.53 -0.79 -11.54
N ASP A 79 2.23 -1.00 -12.82
CA ASP A 79 2.04 0.07 -13.80
C ASP A 79 0.80 0.93 -13.43
N THR A 80 -0.29 0.29 -13.02
CA THR A 80 -1.53 0.97 -12.61
C THR A 80 -1.30 1.84 -11.37
N LEU A 81 -0.60 1.30 -10.36
CA LEU A 81 -0.26 2.06 -9.16
C LEU A 81 0.76 3.17 -9.45
N ALA A 82 1.70 2.95 -10.38
CA ALA A 82 2.68 3.96 -10.76
C ALA A 82 2.02 5.16 -11.44
N ALA A 83 1.06 4.92 -12.34
CA ALA A 83 0.27 5.99 -12.96
C ALA A 83 -0.51 6.80 -11.90
N LYS A 84 -1.12 6.12 -10.91
CA LYS A 84 -1.79 6.79 -9.78
C LYS A 84 -0.82 7.61 -8.94
N ALA A 85 0.33 7.06 -8.57
CA ALA A 85 1.34 7.77 -7.78
C ALA A 85 1.87 9.01 -8.51
N GLN A 86 2.07 8.92 -9.83
CA GLN A 86 2.48 10.07 -10.67
C GLN A 86 1.41 11.17 -10.69
N ALA A 87 0.13 10.80 -10.85
CA ALA A 87 -0.97 11.76 -10.81
C ALA A 87 -1.07 12.45 -9.44
N LEU A 88 -0.95 11.70 -8.35
CA LEU A 88 -0.93 12.25 -6.99
C LEU A 88 0.25 13.19 -6.75
N ALA A 89 1.43 12.84 -7.26
CA ALA A 89 2.62 13.68 -7.16
C ALA A 89 2.46 15.00 -7.94
N ALA A 90 1.83 14.96 -9.13
CA ALA A 90 1.48 16.17 -9.88
C ALA A 90 0.50 17.06 -9.11
N ASP A 91 -0.37 16.46 -8.29
CA ASP A 91 -1.32 17.14 -7.41
C ASP A 91 -0.76 17.48 -6.00
N GLY A 92 0.57 17.39 -5.83
CA GLY A 92 1.28 17.79 -4.62
C GLY A 92 1.20 16.81 -3.44
N VAL A 93 0.79 15.57 -3.68
CA VAL A 93 0.76 14.50 -2.67
C VAL A 93 1.90 13.52 -2.93
N ALA A 94 2.85 13.43 -2.00
CA ALA A 94 3.94 12.46 -2.10
C ALA A 94 3.36 11.04 -2.05
N ALA A 95 3.62 10.24 -3.09
CA ALA A 95 3.13 8.88 -3.17
C ALA A 95 4.18 7.94 -3.77
N ARG A 96 4.21 6.69 -3.30
CA ARG A 96 5.00 5.62 -3.91
C ARG A 96 4.26 4.29 -3.92
N VAL A 97 4.80 3.35 -4.68
CA VAL A 97 4.17 2.07 -4.99
C VAL A 97 4.89 0.92 -4.31
N VAL A 98 4.12 -0.04 -3.80
CA VAL A 98 4.60 -1.33 -3.31
C VAL A 98 3.71 -2.44 -3.88
N VAL A 99 4.31 -3.42 -4.55
CA VAL A 99 3.61 -4.65 -4.98
C VAL A 99 4.26 -5.83 -4.29
N ARG A 100 3.46 -6.62 -3.57
CA ARG A 100 3.90 -7.83 -2.85
C ARG A 100 3.12 -9.05 -3.32
N VAL A 101 3.65 -10.22 -2.97
CA VAL A 101 2.98 -11.51 -3.16
C VAL A 101 2.87 -12.19 -1.79
N GLY A 102 1.69 -12.69 -1.46
CA GLY A 102 1.44 -13.37 -0.20
C GLY A 102 -0.04 -13.39 0.19
N LEU A 103 -0.30 -13.61 1.47
CA LEU A 103 -1.63 -13.45 2.05
C LEU A 103 -1.89 -11.95 2.26
N PRO A 104 -2.93 -11.35 1.63
CA PRO A 104 -3.12 -9.90 1.64
C PRO A 104 -3.12 -9.30 3.04
N TRP A 105 -3.86 -9.87 3.98
CA TRP A 105 -3.93 -9.34 5.35
C TRP A 105 -2.60 -9.40 6.09
N GLU A 106 -1.79 -10.45 5.90
CA GLU A 106 -0.49 -10.57 6.56
C GLU A 106 0.52 -9.58 5.99
N GLU A 107 0.59 -9.49 4.66
CA GLU A 107 1.54 -8.59 3.99
C GLU A 107 1.17 -7.12 4.20
N ILE A 108 -0.12 -6.78 4.27
CA ILE A 108 -0.57 -5.41 4.56
C ILE A 108 -0.17 -5.02 5.98
N VAL A 109 -0.43 -5.87 6.98
CA VAL A 109 -0.05 -5.60 8.38
C VAL A 109 1.47 -5.52 8.52
N ARG A 110 2.21 -6.41 7.84
CA ARG A 110 3.68 -6.39 7.84
C ARG A 110 4.22 -5.11 7.22
N LEU A 111 3.68 -4.70 6.07
CA LEU A 111 4.05 -3.45 5.41
C LEU A 111 3.78 -2.24 6.31
N ALA A 112 2.61 -2.17 6.95
CA ALA A 112 2.28 -1.09 7.87
C ALA A 112 3.29 -1.00 9.03
N ALA A 113 3.68 -2.14 9.61
CA ALA A 113 4.68 -2.20 10.67
C ALA A 113 6.09 -1.75 10.20
N GLU A 114 6.53 -2.19 9.01
CA GLU A 114 7.81 -1.78 8.42
C GLU A 114 7.86 -0.27 8.14
N GLU A 115 6.74 0.28 7.66
CA GLU A 115 6.61 1.70 7.30
C GLU A 115 6.37 2.61 8.51
N ARG A 116 5.98 2.03 9.64
CA ARG A 116 5.49 2.72 10.84
C ARG A 116 4.28 3.59 10.52
N ALA A 117 3.31 2.99 9.80
CA ALA A 117 2.08 3.60 9.31
C ALA A 117 0.83 2.92 9.88
#